data_AF-A0AAE7C321-F1
#
_entry.id   AF-A0AAE7C321-F1
#
_cell.length_a   1.000
_cell.length_b   1.000
_cell.length_c   1.000
_cell.angle_alpha   90.00
_cell.angle_beta   90.00
_cell.angle_gamma   90.00
#
_symmetry.space_group_name_H-M   'P 1'
#
loop_
_entity.id
_entity.type
_entity.pdbx_description
1 polymer ?
#
loop_
_entity_poly.entity_id
_entity_poly.type
_entity_poly.pdbx_seq_one_letter_code
_entity_poly.pdbx_strand_id
1 'polypeptide(L)' 'MPERHYQEYERFYQEQPFGLWRDDYRTAQIAHILAMINRDPKAEPPALADYMPFFRDSSDDDTADDGVAEYLAKR' A
#
# COMPACT_ATOMS: atom_id res chain seq x y z
N MET A 1 0.18 -16.55 24.27
CA MET A 1 -0.80 -16.27 23.22
C MET A 1 -1.52 -17.58 22.87
N PRO A 2 -2.83 -17.70 23.13
CA PRO A 2 -3.61 -18.87 22.71
C PRO A 2 -3.65 -19.02 21.18
N GLU A 3 -3.47 -20.24 20.67
CA GLU A 3 -3.39 -20.53 19.23
C GLU A 3 -4.63 -20.10 18.43
N ARG A 4 -5.80 -20.02 19.07
CA ARG A 4 -7.05 -19.57 18.43
C ARG A 4 -6.97 -18.12 17.94
N HIS A 5 -6.35 -17.24 18.74
CA HIS A 5 -6.21 -15.85 18.33
C HIS A 5 -5.24 -15.69 17.16
N TYR A 6 -4.22 -16.54 17.08
CA TYR A 6 -3.28 -16.52 15.95
C TYR A 6 -3.98 -16.82 14.62
N GLN A 7 -4.85 -17.83 14.58
CA GLN A 7 -5.63 -18.17 13.39
C GLN A 7 -6.64 -17.07 13.02
N GLU A 8 -7.24 -16.43 14.01
CA GLU A 8 -8.13 -15.27 13.79
C GLU A 8 -7.36 -14.08 13.20
N TYR A 9 -6.15 -13.79 13.69
CA TYR A 9 -5.29 -12.75 13.13
C TYR A 9 -4.83 -13.08 11.70
N GLU A 10 -4.38 -14.31 11.43
CA GLU A 10 -4.00 -14.71 10.06
C GLU A 10 -5.15 -14.55 9.07
N ARG A 11 -6.35 -14.96 9.47
CA ARG A 11 -7.55 -14.85 8.63
C ARG A 11 -7.98 -13.39 8.45
N PHE A 12 -7.90 -12.58 9.50
CA PHE A 12 -8.13 -11.15 9.45
C PHE A 12 -7.20 -10.45 8.45
N TYR A 13 -5.89 -10.75 8.49
CA TYR A 13 -4.93 -10.19 7.53
C TYR A 13 -5.13 -10.67 6.08
N GLN A 14 -5.78 -11.82 5.88
CA GLN A 14 -6.13 -12.33 4.55
C GLN A 14 -7.44 -11.75 4.00
N GLU A 15 -8.41 -11.46 4.87
CA GLU A 15 -9.75 -10.96 4.50
C GLU A 15 -9.86 -9.44 4.48
N GLN A 16 -8.91 -8.74 5.10
CA GLN A 16 -8.87 -7.29 5.12
C GLN A 16 -8.77 -6.72 3.69
N PRO A 17 -9.73 -5.88 3.23
CA PRO A 17 -9.75 -5.30 1.88
C PRO A 17 -8.76 -4.12 1.71
N PHE A 18 -7.83 -3.96 2.65
CA PHE A 18 -6.92 -2.85 2.74
C PHE A 18 -6.01 -3.03 1.54
N GLY A 19 -6.14 -2.16 0.54
CA GLY A 19 -5.16 -2.04 -0.53
C GLY A 19 -3.81 -1.93 0.17
N LEU A 20 -3.04 -3.02 0.14
CA LEU A 20 -1.89 -3.16 1.00
C LEU A 20 -0.98 -2.02 0.58
N TRP A 21 -0.82 -1.01 1.43
CA TRP A 21 0.21 0.00 1.23
C TRP A 21 1.57 -0.67 0.98
N ARG A 22 1.77 -1.89 1.52
CA ARG A 22 2.93 -2.77 1.26
C ARG A 22 2.97 -3.35 -0.15
N ASP A 23 1.82 -3.66 -0.75
CA ASP A 23 1.71 -4.12 -2.14
C ASP A 23 1.85 -2.94 -3.10
N ASP A 24 1.19 -1.82 -2.82
CA ASP A 24 1.32 -0.57 -3.59
C ASP A 24 2.77 -0.04 -3.53
N TYR A 25 3.41 -0.09 -2.37
CA TYR A 25 4.81 0.26 -2.22
C TYR A 25 5.74 -0.70 -2.97
N ARG A 26 5.47 -2.02 -2.92
CA ARG A 26 6.28 -3.01 -3.66
C ARG A 26 6.13 -2.85 -5.17
N THR A 27 4.92 -2.63 -5.66
CA THR A 27 4.68 -2.38 -7.08
C THR A 27 5.30 -1.06 -7.52
N ALA A 28 5.22 -0.01 -6.70
CA ALA A 28 5.92 1.25 -6.94
C ALA A 28 7.44 1.07 -7.02
N GLN A 29 8.04 0.26 -6.13
CA GLN A 29 9.48 -0.03 -6.18
C GLN A 29 9.87 -0.74 -7.50
N ILE A 30 9.09 -1.73 -7.93
CA ILE A 30 9.34 -2.45 -9.18
C ILE A 30 9.22 -1.51 -10.38
N ALA A 31 8.16 -0.69 -10.42
CA ALA A 31 7.94 0.29 -11.48
C ALA A 31 9.06 1.34 -11.53
N HIS A 32 9.51 1.82 -10.37
CA HIS A 32 10.61 2.77 -10.26
C HIS A 32 11.93 2.18 -10.80
N ILE A 33 12.27 0.94 -10.43
CA ILE A 33 13.47 0.26 -10.95
C ILE A 33 13.37 0.08 -12.47
N LEU A 34 12.22 -0.36 -12.98
CA LEU A 34 11.99 -0.55 -14.41
C LEU A 34 12.13 0.78 -15.17
N ALA A 35 11.61 1.86 -14.60
CA ALA A 35 11.73 3.19 -15.18
C ALA A 35 13.16 3.71 -15.15
N MET A 36 13.92 3.48 -14.07
CA MET A 36 15.33 3.83 -14.01
C MET A 36 16.17 3.10 -15.08
N ILE A 37 15.86 1.84 -15.36
CA ILE A 37 16.57 1.04 -16.38
C ILE A 37 16.26 1.55 -17.80
N ASN A 38 15.00 1.90 -18.08
CA ASN A 38 14.55 2.32 -19.42
C ASN A 38 14.59 3.85 -19.62
N ARG A 39 15.19 4.59 -18.69
CA ARG A 39 15.23 6.05 -18.72
C ARG A 39 16.16 6.56 -19.82
N ASP A 40 15.73 7.65 -20.48
CA ASP A 40 16.63 8.47 -21.30
C ASP A 40 17.72 9.14 -20.44
N PRO A 41 19.01 8.96 -20.74
CA PRO A 41 20.11 9.48 -19.89
C PRO A 41 20.12 11.00 -19.68
N LYS A 42 19.36 11.75 -20.49
CA LYS A 42 19.25 13.22 -20.44
C LYS A 42 18.02 13.70 -19.68
N ALA A 43 17.06 12.83 -19.38
CA ALA A 43 15.85 13.18 -18.64
C ALA A 43 16.09 13.08 -17.13
N GLU A 44 15.29 13.80 -16.33
CA GLU A 44 15.37 13.70 -14.87
C GLU A 44 14.99 12.30 -14.37
N PRO A 45 15.63 11.81 -13.29
CA PRO A 45 15.32 10.49 -12.76
C PRO A 45 13.94 10.50 -12.10
N PRO A 46 13.06 9.53 -12.40
CA PRO A 46 11.74 9.47 -11.78
C PRO A 46 11.87 9.15 -10.29
N ALA A 47 11.06 9.79 -9.45
CA ALA A 47 11.02 9.53 -8.01
C ALA A 47 10.10 8.34 -7.69
N LEU A 48 10.34 7.65 -6.58
CA LEU A 48 9.46 6.55 -6.14
C LEU A 48 8.01 7.03 -5.92
N ALA A 49 7.85 8.26 -5.41
CA ALA A 49 6.56 8.89 -5.18
C ALA A 49 5.76 9.11 -6.48
N ASP A 50 6.40 9.12 -7.65
CA ASP A 50 5.70 9.22 -8.94
C ASP A 50 4.85 7.97 -9.24
N TYR A 51 5.21 6.84 -8.64
CA TYR A 51 4.52 5.56 -8.79
C TYR A 51 3.57 5.25 -7.61
N MET A 52 3.37 6.22 -6.72
CA MET A 52 2.48 6.11 -5.56
C MET A 52 1.39 7.19 -5.61
N PRO A 53 0.35 7.00 -6.45
CA PRO A 53 -0.66 8.04 -6.70
C PRO A 53 -1.46 8.44 -5.45
N PHE A 54 -1.67 7.53 -4.51
CA PHE A 54 -2.39 7.80 -3.26
C PHE A 54 -1.57 8.56 -2.20
N PHE A 55 -0.26 8.75 -2.42
CA PHE A 55 0.65 9.38 -1.45
C PHE A 55 1.10 10.80 -1.83
N ARG A 56 0.75 11.29 -3.03
CA ARG A 56 1.10 12.67 -3.43
C ARG A 56 0.14 13.72 -2.88
N ASP A 57 -1.07 13.31 -2.48
CA ASP A 57 -2.14 14.20 -2.03
C ASP A 57 -2.35 14.16 -0.50
N SER A 58 -1.28 13.87 0.25
CA SER A 58 -1.33 13.83 1.73
C SER A 58 -1.40 15.23 2.38
N SER A 59 -1.77 16.27 1.62
CA SER A 59 -2.02 17.60 2.18
C SER A 59 -3.39 17.75 2.85
N ASP A 60 -4.28 16.75 2.80
CA ASP A 60 -5.62 16.93 3.40
C ASP A 60 -6.32 15.66 3.93
N ASP A 61 -5.63 14.54 4.19
CA ASP A 61 -6.33 13.38 4.74
C ASP A 61 -5.49 12.44 5.65
N ASP A 62 -5.26 12.90 6.89
CA ASP A 62 -4.94 12.02 8.03
C ASP A 62 -6.15 11.13 8.43
N THR A 63 -7.25 11.12 7.67
CA THR A 63 -8.44 10.27 7.86
C THR A 63 -8.66 9.25 6.74
N ALA A 64 -7.59 8.76 6.10
CA ALA A 64 -7.68 7.57 5.27
C ALA A 64 -8.14 6.37 6.13
N ASP A 65 -9.46 6.19 6.19
CA ASP A 65 -10.16 5.10 6.87
C ASP A 65 -9.56 3.80 6.38
N ASP A 66 -8.88 3.14 7.30
CA ASP A 66 -8.25 1.87 7.03
C ASP A 66 -9.33 0.81 6.70
N GLY A 67 -10.61 1.09 6.95
CA GLY A 67 -11.71 0.17 6.68
C GLY A 67 -11.79 -0.94 7.72
N VAL A 68 -11.00 -0.86 8.80
CA VAL A 68 -11.12 -1.75 9.98
C VAL A 68 -12.51 -1.59 10.55
N ALA A 69 -12.99 -0.35 10.64
CA ALA A 69 -14.28 -0.02 11.22
C ALA A 69 -15.43 -0.64 10.41
N GLU A 70 -15.37 -0.57 9.08
CA GLU A 70 -16.42 -1.14 8.21
C GLU A 70 -16.38 -2.68 8.19
N TYR A 71 -15.19 -3.29 8.21
CA TYR A 71 -15.05 -4.74 8.31
C TYR A 71 -15.58 -5.28 9.66
N LEU A 72 -15.28 -4.59 10.77
CA LEU A 72 -15.84 -4.93 12.09
C LEU A 72 -17.35 -4.76 12.16
N ALA A 73 -17.91 -3.77 11.45
CA ALA A 73 -19.35 -3.50 11.43
C ALA A 73 -20.16 -4.53 10.63
N LYS A 74 -19.54 -5.22 9.67
CA LYS A 74 -20.17 -6.28 8.85
C LYS A 74 -20.13 -7.68 9.50
N ARG A 75 -19.63 -7.79 10.73
CA ARG A 75 -19.50 -9.05 11.48
C ARG A 75 -20.74 -9.42 12.30
#